data_AF-A0A821DHW5-F1
#
_entry.id   AF-A0A821DHW5-F1
#
_cell.length_a   1.000
_cell.length_b   1.000
_cell.length_c   1.000
_cell.angle_alpha   90.00
_cell.angle_beta   90.00
_cell.angle_gamma   90.00
#
_symmetry.space_group_name_H-M   'P 1'
#
loop_
_entity.id
_entity.type
_entity.pdbx_description
1 polymer ?
#
loop_
_entity_poly.entity_id
_entity_poly.type
_entity_poly.pdbx_seq_one_letter_code
_entity_poly.pdbx_strand_id
1 'polypeptide(L)'
;MKNAKNLQEEGRGSMDYRIAQVDGVELCATRWYDNNLVNCLSTLYGCELTDLVKRWSSSQKKHIQVVRPNVIKIYNQYMGGVDLIDMLVSLYRINIRSKKYYMKVIFHLIDLSIVNGWLLYRRHCSQLGMHKNEIRSLLQCRVEVAEALLKPITPKCSAQQGRPSVRLRSKQNSPSKNLRSPSVQPPLINTRLDGFHHWPMTTVKGRCRYPGCNCKRKKIDINDQSIDNVDDEEEMLTKIMSSQMYLILLDVLKHLEKI
;
A
#
# COMPACT_ATOMS: atom_id res chain seq x y z
N MET A 1 -13.63 35.82 21.28
CA MET A 1 -13.52 35.99 19.81
C MET A 1 -14.78 36.64 19.28
N LYS A 2 -14.70 37.46 18.23
CA LYS A 2 -15.83 38.06 17.54
C LYS A 2 -16.80 36.97 17.06
N ASN A 3 -18.09 37.31 17.09
CA ASN A 3 -19.14 36.46 16.56
C ASN A 3 -19.12 36.44 15.03
N ALA A 4 -19.71 35.40 14.44
CA ALA A 4 -19.78 35.24 12.99
C ALA A 4 -20.45 36.44 12.29
N LYS A 5 -21.53 36.97 12.89
CA LYS A 5 -22.26 38.14 12.36
C LYS A 5 -21.38 39.39 12.29
N ASN A 6 -20.66 39.69 13.37
CA ASN A 6 -19.78 40.87 13.43
C ASN A 6 -18.68 40.80 12.35
N LEU A 7 -18.07 39.63 12.15
CA LEU A 7 -17.04 39.46 11.12
C LEU A 7 -17.63 39.54 9.69
N GLN A 8 -18.86 39.06 9.51
CA GLN A 8 -19.56 39.20 8.23
C GLN A 8 -19.87 40.66 7.89
N GLU A 9 -20.25 41.47 8.89
CA GLU A 9 -20.49 42.91 8.76
C GLU A 9 -19.20 43.69 8.46
N GLU A 10 -18.07 43.32 9.08
CA GLU A 10 -16.74 43.87 8.78
C GLU A 10 -16.26 43.55 7.35
N GLY A 11 -16.92 42.61 6.69
CA GLY A 11 -16.68 42.26 5.30
C GLY A 11 -15.64 41.16 5.11
N ARG A 12 -15.49 40.75 3.84
CA ARG A 12 -14.63 39.64 3.44
C ARG A 12 -13.15 39.96 3.68
N GLY A 13 -12.45 39.07 4.37
CA GLY A 13 -11.07 39.26 4.82
C GLY A 13 -10.96 39.73 6.26
N SER A 14 -12.07 39.99 6.95
CA SER A 14 -12.07 40.30 8.38
C SER A 14 -11.58 39.11 9.20
N MET A 15 -10.90 39.42 10.30
CA MET A 15 -10.35 38.41 11.20
C MET A 15 -10.32 38.87 12.64
N ASP A 16 -10.37 37.91 13.56
CA ASP A 16 -10.13 38.10 14.98
C ASP A 16 -9.30 36.94 15.50
N TYR A 17 -8.46 37.19 16.48
CA TYR A 17 -7.65 36.14 17.09
C TYR A 17 -7.58 36.29 18.60
N ARG A 18 -7.31 35.18 19.28
CA ARG A 18 -7.06 35.11 20.71
C ARG A 18 -5.88 34.20 20.95
N ILE A 19 -5.02 34.63 21.86
CA ILE A 19 -3.87 33.86 22.32
C ILE A 19 -4.20 33.38 23.73
N ALA A 20 -3.94 32.11 23.99
CA ALA A 20 -4.08 31.49 25.31
C ALA A 20 -2.83 30.67 25.60
N GLN A 21 -2.40 30.63 26.86
CA GLN A 21 -1.39 29.69 27.31
C GLN A 21 -2.06 28.51 28.00
N VAL A 22 -1.71 27.30 27.55
CA VAL A 22 -2.20 26.04 28.10
C VAL A 22 -0.98 25.15 28.31
N ASP A 23 -0.74 24.72 29.55
CA ASP A 23 0.39 23.84 29.91
C ASP A 23 1.76 24.35 29.45
N GLY A 24 1.97 25.67 29.49
CA GLY A 24 3.20 26.32 29.04
C GLY A 24 3.36 26.44 27.53
N VAL A 25 2.36 26.03 26.74
CA VAL A 25 2.31 26.18 25.28
C VAL A 25 1.40 27.34 24.91
N GLU A 26 1.89 28.25 24.07
CA GLU A 26 1.08 29.32 23.51
C GLU A 26 0.24 28.80 22.34
N LEU A 27 -1.07 29.03 22.40
CA LEU A 27 -2.05 28.67 21.38
C LEU A 27 -2.68 29.93 20.81
N CYS A 28 -2.60 30.08 19.49
CA CYS A 28 -3.27 31.14 18.75
C CYS A 28 -4.51 30.57 18.05
N ALA A 29 -5.69 30.98 18.52
CA ALA A 29 -6.96 30.71 17.88
C ALA A 29 -7.30 31.87 16.94
N THR A 30 -7.33 31.61 15.64
CA THR A 30 -7.61 32.59 14.58
C THR A 30 -8.96 32.29 13.95
N ARG A 31 -9.77 33.32 13.76
CA ARG A 31 -11.04 33.27 13.05
C ARG A 31 -11.00 34.23 11.87
N TRP A 32 -11.22 33.73 10.67
CA TRP A 32 -11.12 34.47 9.41
C TRP A 32 -12.41 34.32 8.61
N TYR A 33 -12.92 35.42 8.06
CA TYR A 33 -14.13 35.41 7.23
C TYR A 33 -13.78 35.56 5.74
N ASP A 34 -14.09 34.52 4.96
CA ASP A 34 -13.97 34.53 3.50
C ASP A 34 -15.36 34.52 2.84
N ASN A 35 -15.72 33.44 2.15
CA ASN A 35 -17.13 33.18 1.79
C ASN A 35 -17.90 32.66 3.01
N ASN A 36 -17.21 31.88 3.85
CA ASN A 36 -17.70 31.34 5.11
C ASN A 36 -16.66 31.59 6.19
N LEU A 37 -17.08 31.42 7.44
CA LEU A 37 -16.20 31.54 8.60
C LEU A 37 -15.24 30.34 8.66
N VAL A 38 -13.95 30.61 8.78
CA VAL A 38 -12.90 29.62 8.96
C VAL A 38 -12.27 29.84 10.34
N ASN A 39 -12.19 28.76 11.13
CA ASN A 39 -11.51 28.76 12.42
C ASN A 39 -10.24 27.92 12.30
N CYS A 40 -9.13 28.46 12.77
CA CYS A 40 -7.86 27.76 12.85
C CYS A 40 -7.29 27.88 14.26
N LEU A 41 -6.63 26.82 14.70
CA LEU A 41 -5.86 26.79 15.94
C LEU A 41 -4.42 26.44 15.58
N SER A 42 -3.45 27.19 16.08
CA SER A 42 -2.04 26.93 15.83
C SER A 42 -1.21 27.22 17.07
N THR A 43 -0.16 26.43 17.26
CA THR A 43 0.86 26.62 18.30
C THR A 43 2.03 27.50 17.83
N LEU A 44 2.17 27.71 16.52
CA LEU A 44 3.37 28.34 15.94
C LEU A 44 3.03 29.56 15.09
N TYR A 45 1.94 29.52 14.33
CA TYR A 45 1.60 30.56 13.36
C TYR A 45 0.34 31.31 13.79
N GLY A 46 0.50 32.60 14.04
CA GLY A 46 -0.62 33.48 14.35
C GLY A 46 -1.20 34.21 13.13
N CYS A 47 -1.77 35.36 13.42
CA CYS A 47 -2.32 36.30 12.45
C CYS A 47 -1.27 37.21 11.80
N GLU A 48 -0.11 37.33 12.41
CA GLU A 48 0.97 38.22 11.95
C GLU A 48 1.45 37.83 10.55
N LEU A 49 1.89 38.81 9.76
CA LEU A 49 2.27 38.66 8.35
C LEU A 49 1.07 38.33 7.44
N THR A 50 0.05 39.21 7.46
CA THR A 50 -1.08 39.10 6.54
C THR A 50 -0.65 39.28 5.10
N ASP A 51 -1.27 38.49 4.21
CA ASP A 51 -0.98 38.48 2.78
C ASP A 51 -2.26 38.76 2.00
N LEU A 52 -2.14 39.34 0.80
CA LEU A 52 -3.27 39.57 -0.09
C LEU A 52 -3.40 38.38 -1.04
N VAL A 53 -4.55 37.69 -0.97
CA VAL A 53 -4.87 36.58 -1.87
C VAL A 53 -5.95 36.99 -2.87
N LYS A 54 -5.68 36.74 -4.14
CA LYS A 54 -6.66 36.94 -5.22
C LYS A 54 -7.75 35.87 -5.13
N ARG A 55 -8.99 36.27 -4.85
CA ARG A 55 -10.15 35.37 -4.76
C ARG A 55 -11.29 35.81 -5.66
N TRP A 56 -12.01 34.87 -6.23
CA TRP A 56 -13.23 35.18 -6.99
C TRP A 56 -14.33 35.63 -6.03
N SER A 57 -15.01 36.72 -6.37
CA SER A 57 -16.21 37.20 -5.70
C SER A 57 -17.41 36.98 -6.60
N SER A 58 -18.35 36.12 -6.20
CA SER A 58 -19.56 35.86 -6.97
C SER A 58 -20.48 37.08 -7.03
N SER A 59 -20.52 37.90 -5.96
CA SER A 59 -21.35 39.11 -5.91
C SER A 59 -20.85 40.18 -6.88
N GLN A 60 -19.54 40.33 -7.01
CA GLN A 60 -18.93 41.34 -7.89
C GLN A 60 -18.53 40.78 -9.27
N LYS A 61 -18.71 39.47 -9.51
CA LYS A 61 -18.29 38.73 -10.72
C LYS A 61 -16.86 39.08 -11.17
N LYS A 62 -15.96 39.28 -10.20
CA LYS A 62 -14.55 39.63 -10.45
C LYS A 62 -13.66 39.06 -9.38
N HIS A 63 -12.36 39.00 -9.68
CA HIS A 63 -11.35 38.71 -8.67
C HIS A 63 -11.12 39.94 -7.80
N ILE A 64 -11.15 39.73 -6.49
CA ILE A 64 -10.85 40.73 -5.46
C ILE A 64 -9.61 40.30 -4.69
N GLN A 65 -8.92 41.28 -4.09
CA GLN A 65 -7.85 41.02 -3.14
C GLN A 65 -8.44 40.91 -1.75
N VAL A 66 -8.19 39.79 -1.08
CA VAL A 66 -8.69 39.52 0.27
C VAL A 66 -7.49 39.39 1.20
N VAL A 67 -7.52 40.10 2.32
CA VAL A 67 -6.52 39.94 3.37
C VAL A 67 -6.68 38.55 3.99
N ARG A 68 -5.60 37.78 4.02
CA ARG A 68 -5.55 36.43 4.57
C ARG A 68 -4.49 36.36 5.68
N PRO A 69 -4.83 35.82 6.87
CA PRO A 69 -3.85 35.61 7.92
C PRO A 69 -2.83 34.52 7.56
N ASN A 70 -1.62 34.65 8.10
CA ASN A 70 -0.52 33.75 7.78
C ASN A 70 -0.82 32.30 8.14
N VAL A 71 -1.51 32.03 9.26
CA VAL A 71 -1.95 30.66 9.62
C VAL A 71 -2.74 29.98 8.49
N ILE A 72 -3.60 30.72 7.78
CA ILE A 72 -4.40 30.18 6.67
C ILE A 72 -3.52 29.95 5.44
N LYS A 73 -2.52 30.81 5.20
CA LYS A 73 -1.54 30.63 4.12
C LYS A 73 -0.76 29.33 4.33
N ILE A 74 -0.18 29.16 5.52
CA ILE A 74 0.60 27.99 5.89
C ILE A 74 -0.25 26.72 5.82
N TYR A 75 -1.46 26.75 6.37
CA TYR A 75 -2.39 25.62 6.28
C TYR A 75 -2.62 25.20 4.82
N ASN A 76 -2.96 26.13 3.93
CA ASN A 76 -3.20 25.81 2.52
C ASN A 76 -1.95 25.31 1.79
N GLN A 77 -0.76 25.75 2.20
CA GLN A 77 0.50 25.29 1.61
C GLN A 77 0.77 23.81 1.93
N TYR A 78 0.41 23.34 3.12
CA TYR A 78 0.79 22.01 3.60
C TYR A 78 -0.36 20.99 3.68
N MET A 79 -1.64 21.42 3.66
CA MET A 79 -2.79 20.52 3.80
C MET A 79 -2.88 19.44 2.71
N GLY A 80 -2.34 19.70 1.52
CA GLY A 80 -2.48 18.81 0.35
C GLY A 80 -1.57 17.58 0.35
N GLY A 81 -0.70 17.41 1.36
CA GLY A 81 0.24 16.28 1.40
C GLY A 81 -0.44 14.91 1.43
N VAL A 82 -1.54 14.79 2.19
CA VAL A 82 -2.30 13.54 2.33
C VAL A 82 -3.06 13.19 1.06
N ASP A 83 -3.73 14.17 0.44
CA ASP A 83 -4.46 13.95 -0.82
C ASP A 83 -3.51 13.61 -1.97
N LEU A 84 -2.31 14.20 -1.97
CA LEU A 84 -1.28 13.89 -2.97
C LEU A 84 -0.82 12.44 -2.86
N ILE A 85 -0.55 11.95 -1.64
CA ILE A 85 -0.11 10.56 -1.46
C ILE A 85 -1.24 9.57 -1.77
N ASP A 86 -2.48 9.89 -1.41
CA ASP A 86 -3.65 9.05 -1.72
C ASP A 86 -3.87 8.94 -3.24
N MET A 87 -3.78 10.07 -3.96
CA MET A 87 -3.80 10.08 -5.42
C MET A 87 -2.67 9.23 -6.01
N LEU A 88 -1.42 9.41 -5.55
CA LEU A 88 -0.27 8.67 -6.07
C LEU A 88 -0.38 7.16 -5.83
N VAL A 89 -0.89 6.76 -4.67
CA VAL A 89 -1.20 5.35 -4.36
C VAL A 89 -2.31 4.84 -5.27
N SER A 90 -3.36 5.63 -5.50
CA SER A 90 -4.50 5.23 -6.32
C SER A 90 -4.15 5.00 -7.80
N LEU A 91 -3.12 5.66 -8.35
CA LEU A 91 -2.72 5.53 -9.76
C LEU A 91 -2.35 4.10 -10.16
N TYR A 92 -1.69 3.36 -9.26
CA TYR A 92 -1.14 2.02 -9.54
C TYR A 92 -1.43 1.02 -8.43
N ARG A 93 -2.52 1.24 -7.68
CA ARG A 93 -2.90 0.48 -6.50
C ARG A 93 -2.91 -1.03 -6.74
N ILE A 94 -2.32 -1.80 -5.84
CA ILE A 94 -2.40 -3.26 -5.81
C ILE A 94 -3.83 -3.67 -5.44
N ASN A 95 -4.57 -4.19 -6.42
CA ASN A 95 -5.97 -4.61 -6.24
C ASN A 95 -6.11 -6.13 -6.29
N ILE A 96 -5.58 -6.82 -5.27
CA ILE A 96 -5.72 -8.26 -5.10
C ILE A 96 -6.91 -8.54 -4.19
N ARG A 97 -7.89 -9.30 -4.69
CA ARG A 97 -9.06 -9.69 -3.89
C ARG A 97 -8.65 -10.73 -2.84
N SER A 98 -8.82 -10.37 -1.57
CA SER A 98 -8.63 -11.28 -0.44
C SER A 98 -9.86 -11.24 0.48
N LYS A 99 -10.17 -12.38 1.10
CA LYS A 99 -11.19 -12.47 2.17
C LYS A 99 -10.68 -11.89 3.49
N LYS A 100 -9.35 -11.88 3.68
CA LYS A 100 -8.67 -11.44 4.90
C LYS A 100 -8.45 -9.92 4.84
N TYR A 101 -9.02 -9.16 5.79
CA TYR A 101 -9.00 -7.69 5.75
C TYR A 101 -7.56 -7.12 5.86
N TYR A 102 -6.70 -7.75 6.66
CA TYR A 102 -5.32 -7.31 6.87
C TYR A 102 -4.47 -7.35 5.59
N MET A 103 -4.83 -8.20 4.62
CA MET A 103 -4.14 -8.20 3.31
C MET A 103 -4.31 -6.86 2.58
N LYS A 104 -5.44 -6.17 2.76
CA LYS A 104 -5.63 -4.81 2.20
C LYS A 104 -4.66 -3.81 2.82
N VAL A 105 -4.39 -3.94 4.12
CA VAL A 105 -3.44 -3.09 4.85
C VAL A 105 -2.02 -3.36 4.33
N ILE A 106 -1.63 -4.62 4.21
CA ILE A 106 -0.31 -5.01 3.68
C ILE A 106 -0.08 -4.45 2.27
N PHE A 107 -1.04 -4.63 1.36
CA PHE A 107 -0.92 -4.10 -0.01
C PHE A 107 -0.85 -2.57 -0.04
N HIS A 108 -1.62 -1.90 0.81
CA HIS A 108 -1.55 -0.44 0.95
C HIS A 108 -0.17 0.01 1.45
N LEU A 109 0.41 -0.68 2.44
CA LEU A 109 1.76 -0.37 2.95
C LEU A 109 2.84 -0.56 1.88
N ILE A 110 2.71 -1.58 1.02
CA ILE A 110 3.63 -1.78 -0.11
C ILE A 110 3.50 -0.62 -1.11
N ASP A 111 2.28 -0.28 -1.52
CA ASP A 111 2.03 0.85 -2.42
C ASP A 111 2.59 2.16 -1.86
N LEU A 112 2.35 2.41 -0.57
CA LEU A 112 2.82 3.59 0.15
C LEU A 112 4.36 3.64 0.20
N SER A 113 5.00 2.50 0.48
CA SER A 113 6.46 2.39 0.52
C SER A 113 7.11 2.69 -0.84
N ILE A 114 6.50 2.21 -1.93
CA ILE A 114 7.01 2.49 -3.28
C ILE A 114 6.85 3.97 -3.63
N VAL A 115 5.69 4.58 -3.31
CA VAL A 115 5.46 6.01 -3.53
C VAL A 115 6.46 6.86 -2.75
N ASN A 116 6.69 6.55 -1.47
CA ASN A 116 7.66 7.24 -0.63
C ASN A 116 9.09 7.09 -1.17
N GLY A 117 9.48 5.88 -1.59
CA GLY A 117 10.77 5.62 -2.23
C GLY A 117 10.96 6.44 -3.51
N TRP A 118 9.92 6.54 -4.34
CA TRP A 118 9.95 7.37 -5.54
C TRP A 118 10.05 8.88 -5.24
N LEU A 119 9.35 9.38 -4.21
CA LEU A 119 9.47 10.78 -3.78
C LEU A 119 10.89 11.11 -3.29
N LEU A 120 11.51 10.20 -2.53
CA LEU A 120 12.90 10.33 -2.08
C LEU A 120 13.86 10.33 -3.27
N TYR A 121 13.67 9.42 -4.23
CA TYR A 121 14.44 9.38 -5.47
C TYR A 121 14.34 10.70 -6.24
N ARG A 122 13.13 11.25 -6.41
CA ARG A 122 12.93 12.54 -7.08
C ARG A 122 13.63 13.69 -6.37
N ARG A 123 13.58 13.71 -5.03
CA ARG A 123 14.30 14.70 -4.23
C ARG A 123 15.81 14.61 -4.47
N HIS A 124 16.34 13.39 -4.46
CA HIS A 124 17.77 13.14 -4.71
C HIS A 124 18.19 13.57 -6.13
N CYS A 125 17.44 13.20 -7.16
CA CYS A 125 17.69 13.66 -8.54
C CYS A 125 17.66 15.19 -8.67
N SER A 126 16.73 15.85 -7.96
CA SER A 126 16.66 17.32 -7.94
C SER A 126 17.88 17.96 -7.29
N GLN A 127 18.43 17.34 -6.24
CA GLN A 127 19.66 17.81 -5.58
C GLN A 127 20.89 17.62 -6.46
N LEU A 128 20.90 16.58 -7.30
CA LEU A 128 21.95 16.34 -8.30
C LEU A 128 21.81 17.21 -9.56
N GLY A 129 20.77 18.05 -9.65
CA GLY A 129 20.55 18.92 -10.81
C GLY A 129 20.07 18.20 -12.07
N MET A 130 19.54 16.98 -11.95
CA MET A 130 19.07 16.21 -13.11
C MET A 130 17.86 16.87 -13.77
N HIS A 131 17.80 16.83 -15.10
CA HIS A 131 16.64 17.34 -15.83
C HIS A 131 15.42 16.45 -15.62
N LYS A 132 14.22 17.05 -15.62
CA LYS A 132 12.94 16.33 -15.39
C LYS A 132 12.72 15.15 -16.34
N ASN A 133 13.27 15.23 -17.55
CA ASN A 133 13.14 14.19 -18.59
C ASN A 133 13.97 12.94 -18.27
N GLU A 134 15.00 13.08 -17.43
CA GLU A 134 15.88 11.98 -17.01
C GLU A 134 15.34 11.26 -15.78
N ILE A 135 14.49 11.93 -15.01
CA ILE A 135 13.88 11.41 -13.79
C ILE A 135 12.83 10.36 -14.15
N ARG A 136 12.98 9.16 -13.59
CA ARG A 136 12.03 8.06 -13.81
C ARG A 136 10.63 8.40 -13.31
N SER A 137 9.63 8.01 -14.09
CA SER A 137 8.22 8.12 -13.69
C SER A 137 7.88 7.13 -12.57
N LEU A 138 6.77 7.36 -11.85
CA LEU A 138 6.32 6.46 -10.78
C LEU A 138 6.12 5.02 -11.28
N LEU A 139 5.57 4.85 -12.48
CA LEU A 139 5.38 3.54 -13.10
C LEU A 139 6.71 2.84 -13.38
N GLN A 140 7.69 3.56 -13.93
CA GLN A 140 9.02 3.01 -14.20
C GLN A 140 9.70 2.57 -12.89
N CYS A 141 9.63 3.41 -11.86
CA CYS A 141 10.15 3.06 -10.54
C CYS A 141 9.49 1.79 -9.98
N ARG A 142 8.16 1.65 -10.12
CA ARG A 142 7.43 0.43 -9.73
C ARG A 142 7.91 -0.82 -10.49
N VAL A 143 8.10 -0.72 -11.80
CA VAL A 143 8.60 -1.83 -12.63
C VAL A 143 10.02 -2.20 -12.23
N GLU A 144 10.91 -1.23 -12.06
CA GLU A 144 12.30 -1.46 -11.63
C GLU A 144 12.37 -2.14 -10.26
N VAL A 145 11.53 -1.71 -9.30
CA VAL A 145 11.41 -2.36 -7.99
C VAL A 145 10.92 -3.80 -8.14
N ALA A 146 9.90 -4.05 -8.97
CA ALA A 146 9.40 -5.40 -9.22
C ALA A 146 10.48 -6.29 -9.86
N GLU A 147 11.19 -5.80 -10.86
CA GLU A 147 12.30 -6.52 -11.49
C GLU A 147 13.44 -6.80 -10.52
N ALA A 148 13.78 -5.85 -9.66
CA ALA A 148 14.81 -6.03 -8.62
C ALA A 148 14.42 -7.13 -7.62
N LEU A 149 13.15 -7.19 -7.23
CA LEU A 149 12.63 -8.23 -6.32
C LEU A 149 12.51 -9.61 -6.98
N LEU A 150 12.27 -9.65 -8.29
CA LEU A 150 12.20 -10.89 -9.06
C LEU A 150 13.59 -11.45 -9.41
N LYS A 151 14.63 -10.61 -9.41
CA LYS A 151 16.01 -11.08 -9.58
C LYS A 151 16.39 -11.96 -8.39
N PRO A 152 16.92 -13.17 -8.63
CA PRO A 152 17.31 -14.06 -7.54
C PRO A 152 18.39 -13.37 -6.69
N ILE A 153 18.12 -13.25 -5.39
CA ILE A 153 18.96 -12.57 -4.39
C ILE A 153 20.31 -13.30 -4.17
N THR A 154 20.53 -14.43 -4.83
CA THR A 154 21.78 -15.21 -4.71
C THR A 154 22.47 -15.36 -6.08
N PRO A 155 23.81 -15.23 -6.17
CA PRO A 155 24.53 -15.87 -7.27
C PRO A 155 24.16 -17.35 -7.20
N LYS A 156 23.89 -17.99 -8.34
CA LYS A 156 23.47 -19.40 -8.45
C LYS A 156 24.17 -20.27 -7.40
N CYS A 157 23.57 -20.43 -6.22
CA CYS A 157 23.80 -21.62 -5.44
C CYS A 157 23.09 -22.68 -6.26
N SER A 158 23.89 -23.54 -6.89
CA SER A 158 23.47 -24.69 -7.65
C SER A 158 22.78 -25.74 -6.76
N ALA A 159 21.89 -25.32 -5.87
CA ALA A 159 20.97 -26.19 -5.19
C ALA A 159 19.68 -26.15 -6.00
N GLN A 160 19.48 -27.21 -6.79
CA GLN A 160 18.21 -27.49 -7.44
C GLN A 160 17.10 -27.57 -6.37
N GLN A 161 16.42 -26.46 -6.09
CA GLN A 161 15.17 -26.49 -5.34
C GLN A 161 14.05 -26.81 -6.33
N GLY A 162 13.91 -28.11 -6.56
CA GLY A 162 12.94 -28.77 -7.42
C GLY A 162 13.49 -30.13 -7.87
N ARG A 163 12.62 -31.17 -7.89
CA ARG A 163 12.97 -32.54 -8.32
C ARG A 163 13.75 -32.50 -9.65
N PRO A 164 14.85 -33.25 -9.83
CA PRO A 164 15.77 -33.04 -10.94
C PRO A 164 15.07 -33.23 -12.28
N SER A 165 15.05 -32.20 -13.13
CA SER A 165 14.75 -32.38 -14.56
C SER A 165 16.07 -32.54 -15.32
N VAL A 166 16.22 -33.70 -15.97
CA VAL A 166 17.38 -34.03 -16.79
C VAL A 166 17.47 -33.03 -17.94
N ARG A 167 18.58 -32.30 -17.99
CA ARG A 167 18.92 -31.40 -19.09
C ARG A 167 19.23 -32.22 -20.35
N LEU A 168 18.36 -32.14 -21.36
CA LEU A 168 18.75 -32.42 -22.75
C LEU A 168 18.65 -31.10 -23.54
N ARG A 169 19.80 -30.56 -23.93
CA ARG A 169 19.90 -29.53 -24.97
C ARG A 169 19.43 -30.15 -26.29
N SER A 170 18.51 -29.51 -27.01
CA SER A 170 18.82 -28.87 -28.30
C SER A 170 17.61 -28.14 -28.92
N LYS A 171 17.90 -26.95 -29.46
CA LYS A 171 17.32 -26.26 -30.63
C LYS A 171 15.96 -25.55 -30.53
N GLN A 172 15.97 -24.41 -31.22
CA GLN A 172 15.03 -23.31 -31.27
C GLN A 172 13.76 -23.67 -32.05
N ASN A 173 12.64 -23.03 -31.67
CA ASN A 173 11.66 -22.33 -32.52
C ASN A 173 10.28 -22.36 -31.82
N SER A 174 9.80 -21.20 -31.36
CA SER A 174 8.36 -20.95 -31.18
C SER A 174 7.74 -20.64 -32.55
N PRO A 175 6.42 -20.79 -32.81
CA PRO A 175 5.31 -20.81 -31.84
C PRO A 175 4.15 -21.79 -32.15
N SER A 176 3.31 -22.14 -31.17
CA SER A 176 1.86 -22.26 -31.44
C SER A 176 0.99 -22.24 -30.18
N LYS A 177 -0.22 -21.73 -30.43
CA LYS A 177 -1.32 -21.38 -29.54
C LYS A 177 -1.96 -22.65 -28.94
N ASN A 178 -2.42 -22.54 -27.69
CA ASN A 178 -3.44 -23.38 -27.05
C ASN A 178 -3.34 -24.91 -27.30
N LEU A 179 -2.50 -25.60 -26.55
CA LEU A 179 -2.70 -27.03 -26.29
C LEU A 179 -3.24 -27.21 -24.86
N ARG A 180 -4.38 -27.89 -24.77
CA ARG A 180 -4.90 -28.48 -23.53
C ARG A 180 -3.78 -29.29 -22.88
N SER A 181 -3.67 -29.18 -21.56
CA SER A 181 -2.66 -29.84 -20.71
C SER A 181 -2.27 -31.22 -21.26
N PRO A 182 -0.98 -31.52 -21.46
CA PRO A 182 -0.58 -32.82 -21.99
C PRO A 182 -1.10 -33.92 -21.08
N SER A 183 -1.75 -34.92 -21.66
CA SER A 183 -1.98 -36.19 -20.97
C SER A 183 -0.62 -36.67 -20.48
N VAL A 184 -0.50 -36.92 -19.18
CA VAL A 184 0.69 -37.53 -18.60
C VAL A 184 0.91 -38.84 -19.34
N GLN A 185 2.06 -38.97 -20.02
CA GLN A 185 2.38 -40.21 -20.71
C GLN A 185 2.45 -41.34 -19.68
N PRO A 186 1.78 -42.48 -19.90
CA PRO A 186 1.86 -43.59 -18.97
C PRO A 186 3.32 -44.06 -18.84
N PRO A 187 3.73 -44.52 -17.65
CA PRO A 187 5.08 -45.05 -17.44
C PRO A 187 5.36 -46.25 -18.34
N LEU A 188 6.65 -46.52 -18.55
CA LEU A 188 7.14 -47.61 -19.40
C LEU A 188 6.51 -48.96 -19.02
N ILE A 189 6.31 -49.83 -20.01
CA ILE A 189 5.56 -51.09 -19.87
C ILE A 189 6.12 -51.98 -18.74
N ASN A 190 7.43 -51.96 -18.52
CA ASN A 190 8.11 -52.72 -17.48
C ASN A 190 7.79 -52.20 -16.07
N THR A 191 7.61 -50.88 -15.93
CA THR A 191 7.13 -50.23 -14.69
C THR A 191 5.62 -50.41 -14.52
N ARG A 192 4.88 -50.65 -15.61
CA ARG A 192 3.42 -50.89 -15.57
C ARG A 192 3.06 -52.33 -15.14
N LEU A 193 4.00 -53.26 -15.24
CA LEU A 193 3.78 -54.70 -15.04
C LEU A 193 4.68 -55.31 -13.94
N ASP A 194 5.33 -54.48 -13.12
CA ASP A 194 6.30 -54.93 -12.10
C ASP A 194 5.66 -55.65 -10.90
N GLY A 195 4.33 -55.78 -10.84
CA GLY A 195 3.62 -56.62 -9.89
C GLY A 195 3.64 -56.15 -8.42
N PHE A 196 4.31 -55.05 -8.10
CA PHE A 196 4.56 -54.66 -6.70
C PHE A 196 3.87 -53.36 -6.21
N HIS A 197 3.05 -52.69 -7.02
CA HIS A 197 2.51 -51.38 -6.59
C HIS A 197 1.00 -51.17 -6.79
N HIS A 198 0.19 -51.82 -5.95
CA HIS A 198 -0.96 -51.08 -5.44
C HIS A 198 -1.21 -51.39 -3.96
N TRP A 199 -0.68 -50.53 -3.08
CA TRP A 199 -1.32 -50.37 -1.77
C TRP A 199 -2.57 -49.51 -2.01
N PRO A 200 -3.77 -49.95 -1.61
CA PRO A 200 -4.98 -49.18 -1.88
C PRO A 200 -4.95 -47.87 -1.09
N MET A 201 -4.77 -46.73 -1.78
CA MET A 201 -5.09 -45.44 -1.19
C MET A 201 -6.61 -45.26 -1.24
N THR A 202 -7.22 -45.14 -0.06
CA THR A 202 -8.64 -44.89 0.14
C THR A 202 -9.01 -43.50 -0.37
N THR A 203 -9.74 -43.44 -1.48
CA THR A 203 -10.36 -42.22 -2.00
C THR A 203 -11.86 -42.22 -1.72
N VAL A 204 -12.44 -41.02 -1.68
CA VAL A 204 -13.80 -40.77 -1.16
C VAL A 204 -14.93 -41.36 -2.02
N LYS A 205 -14.64 -41.79 -3.28
CA LYS A 205 -15.46 -42.67 -4.14
C LYS A 205 -14.81 -42.87 -5.52
N GLY A 206 -14.90 -44.07 -6.09
CA GLY A 206 -14.48 -44.38 -7.47
C GLY A 206 -14.35 -45.89 -7.74
N ARG A 207 -14.49 -46.30 -9.01
CA ARG A 207 -14.15 -47.67 -9.47
C ARG A 207 -12.63 -47.83 -9.49
N CYS A 208 -12.15 -49.05 -9.20
CA CYS A 208 -10.72 -49.36 -9.34
C CYS A 208 -10.27 -49.09 -10.79
N ARG A 209 -9.12 -48.45 -10.98
CA ARG A 209 -8.58 -48.12 -12.31
C ARG A 209 -7.92 -49.32 -13.01
N TYR A 210 -7.87 -50.48 -12.35
CA TYR A 210 -7.37 -51.71 -12.96
C TYR A 210 -8.43 -52.34 -13.88
N PRO A 211 -8.12 -52.61 -15.15
CA PRO A 211 -9.07 -53.24 -16.08
C PRO A 211 -9.51 -54.63 -15.56
N GLY A 212 -10.81 -54.81 -15.29
CA GLY A 212 -11.40 -56.10 -14.91
C GLY A 212 -11.63 -56.37 -13.41
N CYS A 213 -11.33 -55.44 -12.48
CA CYS A 213 -11.63 -55.65 -11.06
C CYS A 213 -13.12 -55.40 -10.74
N ASN A 214 -13.80 -56.43 -10.24
CA ASN A 214 -15.21 -56.43 -9.79
C ASN A 214 -15.36 -56.22 -8.26
N CYS A 215 -14.33 -55.69 -7.62
CA CYS A 215 -14.21 -55.63 -6.16
C CYS A 215 -15.21 -54.61 -5.56
N LYS A 216 -16.22 -55.05 -4.80
CA LYS A 216 -17.19 -54.17 -4.09
C LYS A 216 -16.57 -53.63 -2.79
N ARG A 217 -16.72 -52.34 -2.48
CA ARG A 217 -16.19 -51.74 -1.24
C ARG A 217 -17.27 -51.13 -0.35
N LYS A 218 -17.16 -51.39 0.97
CA LYS A 218 -17.99 -50.84 2.07
C LYS A 218 -17.57 -49.40 2.39
N LYS A 219 -18.52 -48.59 2.85
CA LYS A 219 -18.34 -47.20 3.33
C LYS A 219 -18.18 -47.25 4.86
N ILE A 220 -17.18 -46.54 5.40
CA ILE A 220 -17.10 -46.22 6.83
C ILE A 220 -17.00 -44.70 6.90
N ASP A 221 -17.92 -44.08 7.63
CA ASP A 221 -17.89 -42.64 7.89
C ASP A 221 -17.12 -42.41 9.20
N ILE A 222 -16.13 -41.52 9.18
CA ILE A 222 -15.42 -41.04 10.37
C ILE A 222 -15.58 -39.53 10.36
N ASN A 223 -16.68 -39.08 10.96
CA ASN A 223 -16.68 -37.85 11.73
C ASN A 223 -16.02 -38.24 13.06
N ASP A 224 -14.91 -37.59 13.46
CA ASP A 224 -14.80 -36.87 14.74
C ASP A 224 -13.37 -36.37 15.01
N GLN A 225 -13.29 -35.24 15.74
CA GLN A 225 -12.19 -34.69 16.56
C GLN A 225 -11.18 -33.68 15.96
N SER A 226 -11.51 -32.39 16.19
CA SER A 226 -10.74 -31.27 16.80
C SER A 226 -9.25 -31.06 16.43
N ILE A 227 -8.76 -29.83 16.22
CA ILE A 227 -8.45 -28.83 17.28
C ILE A 227 -8.36 -27.41 16.67
N ASP A 228 -9.05 -26.48 17.32
CA ASP A 228 -8.95 -25.03 17.20
C ASP A 228 -7.56 -24.52 17.62
N ASN A 229 -6.91 -23.70 16.79
CA ASN A 229 -5.74 -22.87 17.14
C ASN A 229 -5.62 -21.72 16.13
N VAL A 230 -6.58 -20.78 16.15
CA VAL A 230 -6.54 -19.57 15.31
C VAL A 230 -6.30 -18.31 16.15
N ASP A 231 -6.57 -18.37 17.46
CA ASP A 231 -6.49 -17.21 18.35
C ASP A 231 -5.04 -16.88 18.79
N ASP A 232 -4.14 -17.87 18.85
CA ASP A 232 -2.74 -17.67 19.24
C ASP A 232 -1.88 -16.99 18.16
N GLU A 233 -2.23 -17.17 16.87
CA GLU A 233 -1.53 -16.49 15.77
C GLU A 233 -1.94 -15.01 15.66
N GLU A 234 -3.20 -14.66 15.99
CA GLU A 234 -3.68 -13.27 15.96
C GLU A 234 -3.04 -12.42 17.08
N GLU A 235 -2.82 -12.97 18.27
CA GLU A 235 -2.14 -12.26 19.37
C GLU A 235 -0.64 -12.08 19.09
N MET A 236 0.00 -13.06 18.46
CA MET A 236 1.41 -12.95 18.08
C MET A 236 1.62 -11.91 16.97
N LEU A 237 0.75 -11.88 15.97
CA LEU A 237 0.84 -10.93 14.86
C LEU A 237 0.52 -9.49 15.31
N THR A 238 -0.41 -9.28 16.24
CA THR A 238 -0.67 -7.94 16.80
C THR A 238 0.48 -7.44 17.68
N LYS A 239 1.18 -8.31 18.42
CA LYS A 239 2.42 -7.98 19.15
C LYS A 239 3.59 -7.67 18.22
N ILE A 240 3.75 -8.40 17.12
CA ILE A 240 4.80 -8.15 16.13
C ILE A 240 4.52 -6.84 15.37
N MET A 241 3.28 -6.60 14.96
CA MET A 241 2.88 -5.40 14.23
C MET A 241 2.97 -4.13 15.09
N SER A 242 2.61 -4.20 16.37
CA SER A 242 2.77 -3.06 17.30
C SER A 242 4.24 -2.73 17.56
N SER A 243 5.08 -3.74 17.74
CA SER A 243 6.53 -3.57 17.96
C SER A 243 7.26 -3.00 16.73
N GLN A 244 6.97 -3.52 15.53
CA GLN A 244 7.59 -3.01 14.30
C GLN A 244 7.08 -1.62 13.91
N MET A 245 5.80 -1.32 14.15
CA MET A 245 5.26 0.02 13.90
C MET A 245 5.85 1.06 14.85
N TYR A 246 6.11 0.71 16.12
CA TYR A 246 6.76 1.59 17.09
C TYR A 246 8.24 1.86 16.73
N LEU A 247 8.97 0.85 16.24
CA LEU A 247 10.36 1.03 15.78
C LEU A 247 10.45 1.93 14.54
N ILE A 248 9.51 1.79 13.59
CA ILE A 248 9.43 2.67 12.42
C ILE A 248 9.05 4.10 12.83
N LEU A 249 8.11 4.27 13.76
CA LEU A 249 7.75 5.58 14.30
C LEU A 249 8.92 6.24 15.05
N LEU A 250 9.67 5.48 15.84
CA LEU A 250 10.86 5.98 16.54
C LEU A 250 11.99 6.37 15.58
N ASP A 251 12.22 5.63 14.51
CA ASP A 251 13.21 6.00 13.50
C ASP A 251 12.80 7.25 12.70
N VAL A 252 11.50 7.39 12.41
CA VAL A 252 10.97 8.60 11.78
C VAL A 252 11.07 9.80 12.73
N LEU A 253 10.75 9.65 14.02
CA LEU A 253 10.87 10.71 15.02
C LEU A 253 12.34 11.13 15.27
N LYS A 254 13.27 10.16 15.36
CA LYS A 254 14.72 10.44 15.46
C LYS A 254 15.29 11.15 14.23
N HIS A 255 14.69 10.98 13.05
CA HIS A 255 15.07 11.72 11.85
C HIS A 255 14.47 13.12 11.80
N LEU A 256 13.32 13.35 12.45
CA LEU A 256 12.70 14.66 12.55
C LEU A 256 13.35 15.55 13.62
N GLU A 257 13.90 14.98 14.70
CA GLU A 257 14.64 15.73 15.74
C GLU A 257 16.06 16.16 15.31
N LYS A 258 16.55 15.68 14.17
CA LYS A 258 17.88 16.02 13.61
C LYS A 258 17.81 17.07 12.48
N ILE A 259 16.63 17.60 12.18
CA ILE A 259 16.37 18.68 11.23
C ILE A 259 16.01 19.93 12.03
#